data_AF-A0A6N6JZM8-F1
#
_entry.id   AF-A0A6N6JZM8-F1
#
_cell.length_a   1.000
_cell.length_b   1.000
_cell.length_c   1.000
_cell.angle_alpha   90.00
_cell.angle_beta   90.00
_cell.angle_gamma   90.00
#
_symmetry.space_group_name_H-M   'P 1'
#
loop_
_entity.id
_entity.type
_entity.pdbx_description
1 polymer ?
#
loop_
_entity_poly.entity_id
_entity_poly.type
_entity_poly.pdbx_seq_one_letter_code
_entity_poly.pdbx_strand_id
1 'polypeptide(L)' 'MKQSELPRCPTCGNMPEYALKPNHMGWVWGGLKCPYDHYRVNLDGPAGSRVQAEKKLAPQWIELVEKANQEKSA' A
#
# COMPACT_ATOMS: atom_id res chain seq x y z
N MET A 1 4.03 -6.84 8.81
CA MET A 1 4.40 -5.45 9.12
C MET A 1 3.16 -4.77 9.64
N LYS A 2 3.26 -4.08 10.77
CA LYS A 2 2.18 -3.23 11.27
C LYS A 2 2.06 -2.02 10.34
N GLN A 3 0.84 -1.54 10.13
CA GLN A 3 0.58 -0.37 9.27
C GLN A 3 1.41 0.86 9.71
N SER A 4 1.71 0.98 11.00
CA SER A 4 2.53 2.04 11.59
C SER A 4 3.99 2.03 11.17
N GLU A 5 4.48 0.91 10.61
CA GLU A 5 5.85 0.77 10.10
C GLU A 5 5.98 1.23 8.64
N LEU A 6 4.87 1.52 7.96
CA LEU A 6 4.89 2.00 6.58
C LEU A 6 5.25 3.48 6.53
N PRO A 7 6.02 3.92 5.52
CA PRO A 7 6.30 5.33 5.32
C PRO A 7 5.01 6.09 5.04
N ARG A 8 4.92 7.31 5.58
CA ARG A 8 3.78 8.21 5.37
C ARG A 8 3.73 8.69 3.93
N CYS A 9 2.54 9.10 3.49
CA CYS A 9 2.37 9.70 2.17
C CYS A 9 3.30 10.92 2.02
N PRO A 10 4.14 10.98 0.97
CA PRO A 10 5.11 12.06 0.79
C PRO A 10 4.46 13.40 0.37
N THR A 11 3.16 13.40 0.05
CA THR A 11 2.41 14.61 -0.31
C THR A 11 1.63 15.21 0.85
N CYS A 12 1.01 14.40 1.70
CA CYS A 12 0.15 14.90 2.79
C CYS A 12 0.55 14.46 4.19
N GLY A 13 1.60 13.64 4.36
CA GLY A 13 2.08 13.17 5.67
C GLY A 13 1.16 12.19 6.39
N ASN A 14 0.03 11.81 5.78
CA ASN A 14 -0.91 10.87 6.37
C ASN A 14 -0.45 9.41 6.21
N MET A 15 -0.92 8.58 7.15
CA MET A 15 -0.62 7.15 7.17
C MET A 15 -1.42 6.44 6.05
N PRO A 16 -0.79 5.54 5.27
CA PRO A 16 -1.49 4.83 4.22
C PRO A 16 -2.45 3.78 4.79
N GLU A 17 -3.52 3.48 4.05
CA GLU A 17 -4.60 2.57 4.42
C GLU A 17 -4.70 1.36 3.50
N TYR A 18 -4.90 0.19 4.11
CA TYR A 18 -5.14 -1.05 3.39
C TYR A 18 -6.59 -1.11 2.92
N ALA A 19 -6.80 -0.85 1.63
CA ALA A 19 -8.09 -1.01 0.95
C ALA A 19 -8.26 -2.46 0.46
N LEU A 20 -8.18 -3.42 1.38
CA LEU A 20 -8.26 -4.86 1.08
C LEU A 20 -9.70 -5.37 1.19
N LYS A 21 -10.16 -6.11 0.18
CA LYS A 21 -11.49 -6.73 0.11
C LYS A 21 -11.36 -8.26 -0.05
N PRO A 22 -11.73 -9.06 0.96
CA PRO A 22 -11.82 -10.50 0.80
C PRO A 22 -13.04 -10.90 -0.04
N ASN A 23 -12.94 -11.99 -0.79
CA ASN A 23 -14.07 -12.63 -1.48
C ASN A 23 -14.56 -13.86 -0.69
N HIS A 24 -15.68 -14.45 -1.13
CA HIS A 24 -16.26 -15.65 -0.50
C HIS A 24 -15.32 -16.87 -0.47
N MET A 25 -14.31 -16.91 -1.35
CA MET A 25 -13.32 -17.99 -1.43
C MET A 25 -12.08 -17.72 -0.53
N GLY A 26 -12.08 -16.63 0.23
CA GLY A 26 -10.96 -16.23 1.09
C GLY A 26 -9.82 -15.50 0.36
N TRP A 27 -9.92 -15.31 -0.95
CA TRP A 27 -8.97 -14.51 -1.71
C TRP A 27 -9.16 -13.02 -1.44
N VAL A 28 -8.05 -12.29 -1.36
CA VAL A 28 -8.04 -10.88 -1.02
C VAL A 28 -7.61 -10.08 -2.23
N TRP A 29 -8.44 -9.11 -2.60
CA TRP A 29 -8.18 -8.11 -3.63
C TRP A 29 -7.94 -6.75 -3.00
N GLY A 30 -7.40 -5.82 -3.78
CA GLY A 30 -7.27 -4.42 -3.38
C GLY A 30 -5.81 -3.97 -3.32
N GLY A 31 -5.55 -3.04 -2.41
CA GLY A 31 -4.28 -2.32 -2.40
C GLY A 31 -4.02 -1.56 -1.10
N LEU A 32 -2.93 -0.80 -1.13
CA LEU A 32 -2.50 0.12 -0.08
C LEU A 32 -2.48 1.52 -0.69
N LYS A 33 -3.15 2.48 -0.05
CA LYS A 33 -3.33 3.81 -0.61
C LYS A 33 -3.28 4.91 0.43
N CYS A 34 -2.98 6.12 -0.03
CA CYS A 34 -3.19 7.33 0.77
C CYS A 34 -4.71 7.53 1.02
N PRO A 35 -5.14 7.99 2.21
CA PRO A 35 -6.54 8.32 2.49
C PRO A 35 -7.13 9.33 1.48
N TYR A 36 -6.29 10.28 1.06
CA TYR A 36 -6.61 11.30 0.04
C TYR A 36 -6.23 10.90 -1.39
N ASP A 37 -5.96 9.62 -1.65
CA ASP A 37 -5.68 9.05 -2.97
C ASP A 37 -4.51 9.66 -3.78
N HIS A 38 -3.60 10.40 -3.14
CA HIS A 38 -2.39 10.93 -3.81
C HIS A 38 -1.52 9.85 -4.46
N TYR A 39 -1.40 8.70 -3.78
CA TYR A 39 -0.65 7.54 -4.24
C TYR A 39 -1.38 6.27 -3.83
N ARG A 40 -1.21 5.22 -4.64
CA ARG A 40 -1.74 3.88 -4.38
C ARG A 40 -0.86 2.82 -5.02
N VAL A 41 -0.78 1.67 -4.38
CA VAL A 41 -0.25 0.42 -4.95
C VAL A 41 -1.34 -0.65 -4.85
N ASN A 42 -1.48 -1.46 -5.89
CA ASN A 42 -2.49 -2.50 -5.97
C ASN A 42 -1.82 -3.86 -6.11
N LEU A 43 -2.53 -4.92 -5.73
CA LEU A 43 -2.12 -6.26 -6.10
C LEU A 43 -2.38 -6.48 -7.58
N ASP A 44 -1.44 -7.13 -8.29
CA ASP A 44 -1.62 -7.56 -9.69
C ASP A 44 -2.67 -8.68 -9.85
N GLY A 45 -3.08 -9.30 -8.74
CA GLY A 45 -4.07 -10.37 -8.71
C GLY A 45 -4.52 -10.70 -7.29
N PRO A 46 -5.40 -11.71 -7.12
CA PRO A 46 -5.86 -12.11 -5.80
C PRO A 46 -4.69 -12.63 -4.95
N ALA A 47 -4.58 -12.15 -3.71
CA ALA A 47 -3.74 -12.78 -2.71
C ALA A 47 -4.52 -13.90 -2.01
N GLY A 48 -3.84 -14.98 -1.62
CA GLY A 48 -4.48 -16.09 -0.92
C GLY A 48 -4.92 -15.76 0.51
N SER A 49 -4.43 -14.66 1.09
CA SER A 49 -4.88 -14.15 2.39
C SER A 49 -4.54 -12.67 2.57
N ARG A 50 -5.13 -12.04 3.60
CA ARG A 50 -4.83 -10.66 3.99
C ARG A 50 -3.34 -10.46 4.31
N VAL A 51 -2.75 -11.40 5.04
CA VAL A 51 -1.33 -11.34 5.41
C VAL A 51 -0.43 -11.41 4.18
N GLN A 52 -0.77 -12.24 3.19
CA GLN A 52 -0.04 -12.29 1.92
C GLN A 52 -0.19 -11.00 1.11
N ALA A 53 -1.39 -10.40 1.10
CA ALA A 53 -1.62 -9.10 0.47
C ALA A 53 -0.74 -8.02 1.10
N GLU A 54 -0.75 -7.90 2.42
CA GLU A 54 0.05 -6.90 3.16
C GLU A 54 1.56 -7.08 2.90
N LYS A 55 2.06 -8.33 2.88
CA LYS A 55 3.46 -8.64 2.53
C LYS A 55 3.85 -8.23 1.11
N LYS A 56 2.92 -8.27 0.15
CA LYS A 56 3.16 -7.84 -1.24
C LYS A 56 3.05 -6.32 -1.41
N LEU A 57 2.13 -5.68 -0.70
CA LEU A 57 1.83 -4.25 -0.85
C LEU A 57 2.83 -3.36 -0.09
N ALA A 58 3.29 -3.78 1.08
CA ALA A 58 4.23 -3.01 1.89
C ALA A 58 5.52 -2.62 1.13
N PRO A 59 6.28 -3.53 0.50
CA PRO A 59 7.49 -3.17 -0.23
C PRO A 59 7.20 -2.28 -1.45
N GLN A 60 6.10 -2.53 -2.17
CA GLN A 60 5.70 -1.69 -3.31
C GLN A 60 5.40 -0.26 -2.88
N TRP A 61 4.74 -0.08 -1.73
CA TRP A 61 4.48 1.25 -1.18
C TRP A 61 5.76 1.95 -0.74
N ILE A 62 6.66 1.23 -0.08
CA ILE A 62 7.96 1.78 0.35
C ILE A 62 8.73 2.29 -0.87
N GLU A 63 8.88 1.47 -1.92
CA GLU A 63 9.59 1.85 -3.14
C GLU A 63 8.94 3.07 -3.83
N LEU A 64 7.60 3.09 -3.89
CA LEU A 64 6.87 4.23 -4.45
C LEU A 64 7.15 5.52 -3.66
N VAL A 65 7.12 5.46 -2.33
CA VAL A 65 7.35 6.64 -1.49
C VAL A 65 8.81 7.10 -1.55
N GLU A 66 9.76 6.17 -1.60
CA GLU A 66 11.19 6.47 -1.78
C GLU A 66 11.43 7.18 -3.12
N LYS A 67 10.89 6.66 -4.22
CA LYS A 67 10.98 7.29 -5.55
C LYS A 67 10.37 8.70 -5.55
N ALA A 68 9.17 8.84 -5.01
CA ALA A 68 8.48 10.13 -4.94
C ALA A 68 9.23 11.17 -4.07
N ASN A 69 9.96 10.74 -3.04
CA ASN A 69 10.79 11.65 -2.24
C ASN A 69 12.09 12.05 -2.95
N GLN A 70 12.70 11.14 -3.73
CA GLN A 70 13.87 11.46 -4.55
C GLN A 70 13.52 12.50 -5.61
N GLU A 71 12.39 12.33 -6.31
CA GLU A 71 11.92 13.29 -7.33
C GLU A 71 11.62 14.69 -6.77
N LYS A 72 11.22 14.81 -5.50
CA LYS A 72 11.00 16.12 -4.85
C LYS A 72 12.27 16.82 -4.40
N SER A 73 13.36 16.08 -4.27
CA SER A 73 14.65 16.60 -3.77
C SER A 73 15.63 16.95 -4.89
N ALA A 74 15.29 16.61 -6.14
CA ALA A 74 16.01 16.97 -7.36
C ALA A 74 15.49 18.30 -7.92
#